data_AF-A0A5F2EA80-F1
#
_entry.id   AF-A0A5F2EA80-F1
#
_cell.length_a   1.000
_cell.length_b   1.000
_cell.length_c   1.000
_cell.angle_alpha   90.00
_cell.angle_beta   90.00
_cell.angle_gamma   90.00
#
_symmetry.space_group_name_H-M   'P 1'
#
loop_
_entity.id
_entity.type
_entity.pdbx_description
1 polymer ?
#
loop_
_entity_poly.entity_id
_entity_poly.type
_entity_poly.pdbx_seq_one_letter_code
_entity_poly.pdbx_strand_id
1 'polypeptide(L)'
;MFSKNYLMIYALILTILCGLFLFLYYKSAAQKGNTGNPFRLSSIRSRFQDALNSPFQKESLFLLLSLCAWMLLPLFWGLAFFLKTDANVLIVIGFMIWTYYWLKYLLSTEEAA
;
A
#
# COMPACT_ATOMS: atom_id res chain seq x y z
N MET A 1 16.07 -9.30 -19.73
CA MET A 1 16.50 -10.25 -18.67
C MET A 1 16.78 -9.44 -17.41
N PHE A 2 15.79 -9.24 -16.53
CA PHE A 2 16.00 -8.48 -15.29
C PHE A 2 16.89 -9.32 -14.35
N SER A 3 18.08 -8.82 -14.01
CA SER A 3 18.92 -9.48 -13.02
C SER A 3 18.26 -9.38 -11.64
N LYS A 4 18.29 -10.47 -10.87
CA LYS A 4 17.75 -10.60 -9.50
C LYS A 4 18.17 -9.42 -8.60
N ASN A 5 19.37 -8.89 -8.82
CA ASN A 5 19.91 -7.74 -8.11
C ASN A 5 19.10 -6.46 -8.36
N TYR A 6 18.66 -6.19 -9.60
CA TYR A 6 17.81 -5.02 -9.88
C TYR A 6 16.45 -5.15 -9.20
N LEU A 7 15.87 -6.34 -9.21
CA LEU A 7 14.55 -6.55 -8.62
C LEU A 7 14.56 -6.38 -7.09
N MET A 8 15.63 -6.83 -6.43
CA MET A 8 15.86 -6.58 -5.01
C MET A 8 16.06 -5.08 -4.73
N ILE A 9 16.83 -4.37 -5.56
CA ILE A 9 17.01 -2.92 -5.43
C ILE A 9 15.68 -2.19 -5.59
N TYR A 10 14.84 -2.54 -6.57
CA TYR A 10 13.51 -1.96 -6.74
C TYR A 10 12.59 -2.25 -5.55
N ALA A 11 12.62 -3.47 -5.01
CA ALA A 11 11.85 -3.82 -3.81
C ALA A 11 12.29 -2.97 -2.60
N LEU A 12 13.60 -2.74 -2.43
CA LEU A 12 14.13 -1.87 -1.38
C LEU A 12 13.71 -0.41 -1.59
N ILE A 13 13.87 0.14 -2.79
CA ILE A 13 13.44 1.51 -3.11
C ILE A 13 11.94 1.65 -2.86
N LEU A 14 11.12 0.68 -3.27
CA LEU A 14 9.68 0.67 -3.05
C LEU A 14 9.34 0.63 -1.56
N THR A 15 10.03 -0.18 -0.75
CA THR A 15 9.83 -0.21 0.71
C THR A 15 10.19 1.12 1.37
N ILE A 16 11.31 1.73 1.00
CA ILE A 16 11.75 3.03 1.52
C ILE A 16 10.74 4.11 1.14
N LEU A 17 10.33 4.13 -0.14
CA LEU A 17 9.36 5.08 -0.65
C LEU A 17 8.00 4.94 0.04
N CYS A 18 7.53 3.70 0.21
CA CYS A 18 6.29 3.41 0.94
C CYS A 18 6.38 3.84 2.42
N GLY A 19 7.49 3.54 3.10
CA GLY A 19 7.73 3.95 4.48
C GLY A 19 7.80 5.46 4.64
N LEU A 20 8.44 6.15 3.70
CA LEU A 20 8.56 7.61 3.69
C LEU A 20 7.20 8.26 3.45
N PHE A 21 6.38 7.74 2.53
CA PHE A 21 5.02 8.23 2.33
C PHE A 21 4.13 8.00 3.57
N LEU A 22 4.19 6.82 4.19
CA LEU A 22 3.46 6.55 5.43
C LEU A 22 3.93 7.44 6.59
N PHE A 23 5.24 7.71 6.69
CA PHE A 23 5.80 8.60 7.69
C PHE A 23 5.34 10.05 7.49
N LEU A 24 5.41 10.57 6.26
CA LEU A 24 4.91 11.91 5.93
C LEU A 24 3.40 11.99 6.17
N TYR A 25 2.65 10.93 5.85
CA TYR A 25 1.23 10.84 6.13
C TYR A 25 0.94 10.86 7.62
N TYR A 26 1.65 10.05 8.42
CA TYR A 26 1.49 10.04 9.87
C TYR A 26 1.82 11.40 10.49
N LYS A 27 2.90 12.05 10.04
CA LYS A 27 3.27 13.40 10.48
C LYS A 27 2.20 14.43 10.11
N SER A 28 1.68 14.39 8.89
CA SER A 28 0.60 15.28 8.43
C SER A 28 -0.69 15.06 9.22
N ALA A 29 -1.05 13.80 9.47
CA ALA A 29 -2.21 13.43 10.28
C ALA A 29 -2.05 13.87 11.75
N ALA A 30 -0.85 13.71 12.33
CA ALA A 30 -0.53 14.16 13.69
C ALA A 30 -0.57 15.69 13.80
N GLN A 31 -0.11 16.42 12.79
CA GLN A 31 -0.16 17.88 12.76
C GLN A 31 -1.59 18.43 12.60
N LYS A 32 -2.45 17.70 11.87
CA LYS A 32 -3.86 18.06 11.68
C LYS A 32 -4.75 17.66 12.86
N GLY A 33 -4.30 16.69 13.67
CA GLY A 33 -5.02 16.14 14.82
C GLY A 33 -4.41 16.55 16.16
N ASN A 34 -4.60 17.79 16.60
CA ASN A 34 -4.36 18.22 17.98
C ASN A 34 -5.45 17.71 18.96
N THR A 35 -6.05 16.55 18.68
CA THR A 35 -7.17 16.00 19.45
C THR A 35 -7.05 14.48 19.44
N GLY A 36 -6.38 13.96 20.48
CA GLY A 36 -6.37 12.63 21.12
C GLY A 36 -6.99 11.37 20.50
N ASN A 37 -7.32 11.31 19.21
CA ASN A 37 -7.95 10.15 18.62
C ASN A 37 -6.90 9.18 18.07
N PRO A 38 -6.95 7.89 18.45
CA PRO A 38 -6.03 6.90 17.94
C PRO A 38 -6.15 6.82 16.42
N PHE A 39 -5.01 6.64 15.74
CA PHE A 39 -4.95 6.41 14.29
C PHE A 39 -5.77 5.17 13.94
N ARG A 40 -7.03 5.36 13.52
CA ARG A 40 -7.93 4.26 13.17
C ARG A 40 -7.78 3.92 11.69
N LEU A 41 -7.72 2.62 11.41
CA LEU A 41 -7.71 2.09 10.05
C LEU A 41 -8.93 2.57 9.23
N SER A 42 -10.06 2.83 9.91
CA SER A 42 -11.26 3.44 9.33
C SER A 42 -11.04 4.85 8.77
N SER A 43 -10.15 5.64 9.37
CA SER A 43 -9.80 6.99 8.89
C SER A 43 -8.97 6.95 7.61
N ILE A 44 -8.16 5.89 7.43
CA ILE A 44 -7.42 5.65 6.17
C ILE A 44 -8.42 5.26 5.08
N ARG A 45 -9.39 4.40 5.39
CA ARG A 45 -10.45 3.99 4.46
C ARG A 45 -11.27 5.19 3.97
N SER A 46 -11.75 6.05 4.87
CA SER A 46 -12.54 7.22 4.46
C SER A 46 -11.73 8.18 3.59
N ARG A 47 -10.48 8.46 3.97
CA ARG A 47 -9.54 9.28 3.18
C ARG A 47 -9.23 8.68 1.81
N PHE A 48 -9.16 7.35 1.73
CA PHE A 48 -8.95 6.65 0.48
C PHE A 48 -10.17 6.75 -0.43
N GLN A 49 -11.38 6.61 0.12
CA GLN A 49 -12.63 6.83 -0.61
C GLN A 49 -12.74 8.29 -1.09
N ASP A 50 -12.40 9.26 -0.25
CA ASP A 50 -12.32 10.67 -0.63
C ASP A 50 -11.28 10.90 -1.75
N ALA A 51 -10.12 10.24 -1.66
CA ALA A 51 -9.07 10.30 -2.67
C ALA A 51 -9.49 9.68 -4.00
N LEU A 52 -10.26 8.60 -3.99
CA LEU A 52 -10.85 7.99 -5.20
C LEU A 52 -11.87 8.91 -5.87
N ASN A 53 -12.70 9.60 -5.08
CA ASN A 53 -13.68 10.56 -5.60
C ASN A 53 -13.03 11.83 -6.15
N SER A 54 -11.87 12.24 -5.62
CA SER A 54 -11.12 13.41 -6.07
C SER A 54 -9.65 13.07 -6.36
N PRO A 55 -9.37 12.35 -7.46
CA PRO A 55 -8.04 11.77 -7.74
C PRO A 55 -6.96 12.79 -8.10
N PHE A 56 -7.31 14.02 -8.46
CA PHE A 56 -6.33 15.05 -8.90
C PHE A 56 -5.84 15.98 -7.78
N GLN A 57 -6.30 15.79 -6.54
CA GLN A 57 -5.73 16.52 -5.41
C GLN A 57 -4.34 15.96 -5.08
N LYS A 58 -3.38 16.85 -4.80
CA LYS A 58 -1.99 16.46 -4.50
C LYS A 58 -1.92 15.47 -3.34
N GLU A 59 -2.66 15.72 -2.26
CA GLU A 59 -2.75 14.81 -1.10
C GLU A 59 -3.34 13.44 -1.47
N SER A 60 -4.40 13.42 -2.27
CA SER A 60 -5.05 12.19 -2.77
C SER A 60 -4.12 11.34 -3.63
N LEU A 61 -3.35 11.98 -4.53
CA LEU A 61 -2.35 11.29 -5.36
C LEU A 61 -1.26 10.64 -4.51
N PHE A 62 -0.73 11.34 -3.51
CA PHE A 62 0.27 10.78 -2.62
C PHE A 62 -0.27 9.58 -1.83
N LEU A 63 -1.51 9.66 -1.35
CA LEU A 63 -2.15 8.59 -0.58
C LEU A 63 -2.43 7.36 -1.46
N LEU A 64 -2.99 7.57 -2.66
CA LEU A 64 -3.22 6.52 -3.66
C LEU A 64 -1.92 5.85 -4.08
N LEU A 65 -0.88 6.63 -4.35
CA LEU A 65 0.43 6.10 -4.77
C LEU A 65 1.10 5.29 -3.65
N SER A 66 1.01 5.77 -2.41
CA SER A 66 1.50 5.03 -1.24
C SER A 66 0.75 3.72 -1.04
N LEU A 67 -0.56 3.71 -1.25
CA LEU A 67 -1.35 2.48 -1.15
C LEU A 67 -0.97 1.51 -2.27
N CYS A 68 -0.85 1.97 -3.51
CA CYS A 68 -0.38 1.15 -4.62
C CYS A 68 1.00 0.55 -4.33
N ALA A 69 1.93 1.34 -3.78
CA ALA A 69 3.24 0.86 -3.37
C ALA A 69 3.15 -0.24 -2.29
N TRP A 70 2.26 -0.06 -1.29
CA TRP A 70 2.00 -1.05 -0.25
C TRP A 70 1.39 -2.34 -0.79
N MET A 71 0.44 -2.24 -1.74
CA MET A 71 -0.19 -3.40 -2.38
C MET A 71 0.82 -4.20 -3.19
N LEU A 72 1.72 -3.53 -3.91
CA LEU A 72 2.75 -4.14 -4.77
C LEU A 72 3.94 -4.72 -4.01
N LEU A 73 4.15 -4.31 -2.76
CA LEU A 73 5.30 -4.70 -1.94
C LEU A 73 5.53 -6.22 -1.83
N PRO A 74 4.52 -7.05 -1.48
CA PRO A 74 4.68 -8.51 -1.44
C PRO A 74 4.97 -9.14 -2.81
N LEU A 75 4.53 -8.52 -3.91
CA LEU A 75 4.85 -9.00 -5.26
C LEU A 75 6.33 -8.80 -5.57
N PHE A 76 6.86 -7.59 -5.34
CA PHE A 76 8.27 -7.28 -5.61
C PHE A 76 9.21 -8.06 -4.70
N TRP A 77 8.87 -8.22 -3.41
CA TRP A 77 9.63 -9.07 -2.50
C TRP A 77 9.53 -10.54 -2.90
N GLY A 78 8.34 -11.07 -3.16
CA GLY A 78 8.17 -12.46 -3.54
C GLY A 78 8.93 -12.81 -4.83
N LEU A 79 8.85 -11.94 -5.84
CA LEU A 79 9.62 -12.10 -7.08
C LEU A 79 11.14 -12.01 -6.82
N ALA A 80 11.60 -11.18 -5.87
CA ALA A 80 13.02 -11.07 -5.56
C ALA A 80 13.60 -12.39 -5.03
N PHE A 81 12.83 -13.13 -4.23
CA PHE A 81 13.27 -14.42 -3.68
C PHE A 81 13.06 -15.58 -4.65
N PHE A 82 11.90 -15.63 -5.30
CA PHE A 82 11.43 -16.85 -5.98
C PHE A 82 11.51 -16.82 -7.50
N LEU A 83 12.05 -15.75 -8.13
CA LEU A 83 12.09 -15.58 -9.60
C LEU A 83 12.54 -16.82 -10.39
N LYS A 84 13.44 -17.62 -9.81
CA LYS A 84 14.09 -18.76 -10.47
C LYS A 84 13.48 -20.12 -10.11
N THR A 85 12.36 -20.12 -9.40
CA THR A 85 11.70 -21.32 -8.87
C THR A 85 10.23 -21.35 -9.31
N ASP A 86 9.64 -22.53 -9.45
CA ASP A 86 8.21 -22.70 -9.73
C ASP A 86 7.30 -22.03 -8.67
N ALA A 87 7.87 -21.71 -7.51
CA ALA A 87 7.24 -20.93 -6.45
C ALA A 87 6.78 -19.51 -6.85
N ASN A 88 7.17 -18.99 -8.02
CA ASN A 88 6.59 -17.75 -8.56
C ASN A 88 5.05 -17.80 -8.61
N VAL A 89 4.44 -18.96 -8.88
CA VAL A 89 2.98 -19.10 -8.87
C VAL A 89 2.38 -18.82 -7.49
N LEU A 90 3.07 -19.27 -6.42
CA LEU A 90 2.64 -19.04 -5.04
C LEU A 90 2.75 -17.56 -4.67
N ILE A 91 3.74 -16.85 -5.19
CA ILE A 91 3.87 -15.40 -5.01
C ILE A 91 2.70 -14.67 -5.68
N VAL A 92 2.33 -15.07 -6.89
CA VAL A 92 1.18 -14.47 -7.59
C VAL A 92 -0.12 -14.73 -6.82
N ILE A 93 -0.35 -15.97 -6.38
CA ILE A 93 -1.52 -16.33 -5.58
C ILE A 93 -1.55 -15.54 -4.26
N GLY A 94 -0.41 -15.48 -3.54
CA GLY A 94 -0.29 -14.70 -2.31
C GLY A 94 -0.56 -13.21 -2.54
N PHE A 95 -0.07 -12.65 -3.64
CA PHE A 95 -0.35 -11.27 -4.03
C PHE A 95 -1.83 -11.05 -4.37
N MET A 96 -2.48 -11.98 -5.09
CA MET A 96 -3.92 -11.90 -5.38
C MET A 96 -4.74 -11.91 -4.09
N ILE A 97 -4.41 -12.81 -3.14
CA ILE A 97 -5.08 -12.88 -1.84
C ILE A 97 -4.85 -11.60 -1.05
N TRP A 98 -3.60 -11.13 -0.96
CA TRP A 98 -3.23 -9.90 -0.27
C TRP A 98 -4.00 -8.69 -0.80
N THR A 99 -3.93 -8.47 -2.12
CA THR A 99 -4.61 -7.35 -2.76
C THR A 99 -6.12 -7.46 -2.64
N TYR A 100 -6.69 -8.66 -2.74
CA TYR A 100 -8.12 -8.90 -2.53
C TYR A 100 -8.58 -8.49 -1.12
N TYR A 101 -7.90 -8.93 -0.07
CA TYR A 101 -8.27 -8.58 1.31
C TYR A 101 -8.13 -7.08 1.59
N TRP A 102 -7.05 -6.45 1.10
CA TRP A 102 -6.86 -5.00 1.23
C TRP A 102 -7.91 -4.21 0.45
N LEU A 103 -8.20 -4.60 -0.78
CA LEU A 103 -9.18 -3.93 -1.62
C LEU A 103 -10.59 -4.11 -1.05
N LYS A 104 -10.93 -5.33 -0.58
CA LYS A 104 -12.17 -5.60 0.15
C LYS A 104 -12.28 -4.70 1.38
N TYR A 105 -11.21 -4.59 2.17
CA TYR A 105 -11.20 -3.72 3.36
C TYR A 105 -11.46 -2.24 3.01
N LEU A 106 -10.85 -1.75 1.93
CA LEU A 106 -10.95 -0.34 1.54
C LEU A 106 -12.26 0.02 0.84
N LEU A 107 -12.79 -0.89 0.01
CA LEU A 107 -14.01 -0.67 -0.76
C LEU A 107 -15.27 -1.09 -0.01
N SER A 108 -15.19 -1.99 0.98
CA SER A 108 -16.38 -2.40 1.72
C SER A 108 -16.85 -1.23 2.59
N THR A 109 -17.92 -0.61 2.12
CA THR A 109 -18.80 0.34 2.83
C THR A 109 -19.73 -0.39 3.82
N GLU A 110 -19.43 -1.64 4.16
CA GLU A 110 -20.24 -2.35 5.15
C GLU A 110 -19.87 -1.83 6.53
N GLU A 111 -20.74 -0.92 7.02
CA GLU A 111 -21.16 -0.94 8.40
C GLU A 111 -21.35 -2.40 8.82
N ALA A 112 -20.54 -2.85 9.77
CA ALA A 112 -20.91 -4.02 10.55
C ALA A 112 -22.17 -3.63 11.33
N ALA A 113 -23.33 -3.92 10.74
CA ALA A 113 -24.62 -3.98 11.41
C ALA A 113 -24.65 -5.17 12.37
#